data_AF-A0AAJ2A5I5-F1
#
_entry.id   AF-A0AAJ2A5I5-F1
#
_cell.length_a   1.000
_cell.length_b   1.000
_cell.length_c   1.000
_cell.angle_alpha   90.00
_cell.angle_beta   90.00
_cell.angle_gamma   90.00
#
_symmetry.space_group_name_H-M   'P 1'
#
loop_
_entity.id
_entity.type
_entity.pdbx_description
1 polymer ?
#
loop_
_entity_poly.entity_id
_entity_poly.type
_entity_poly.pdbx_seq_one_letter_code
_entity_poly.pdbx_strand_id
1 'polypeptide(L)' 'MAGAFDGEVHAGVPEEFTYGAGARCYALATIAETRPMLFWGGLLAIVAVPLLALVKVLHG' A
#
# COMPACT_ATOMS: atom_id res chain seq x y z
N MET A 1 8.87 -15.07 11.67
CA MET A 1 9.13 -13.81 12.39
C MET A 1 9.33 -12.73 11.34
N ALA A 2 8.64 -11.59 11.45
CA ALA A 2 8.66 -10.50 10.48
C ALA A 2 9.86 -9.56 10.72
N GLY A 3 11.07 -10.11 10.76
CA GLY A 3 12.29 -9.37 11.10
C GLY A 3 12.66 -8.22 10.15
N ALA A 4 11.98 -8.12 9.00
CA ALA A 4 12.24 -7.09 8.00
C ALA A 4 11.81 -5.68 8.44
N PHE A 5 10.97 -5.56 9.47
CA PHE A 5 10.50 -4.27 10.01
C PHE A 5 10.97 -3.99 11.43
N ASP A 6 11.82 -4.85 12.00
CA ASP A 6 12.33 -4.74 13.38
C ASP A 6 13.62 -3.87 13.47
N GLY A 7 14.08 -3.28 12.36
CA GLY A 7 15.30 -2.50 12.24
C GLY A 7 15.09 -1.00 11.90
N GLU A 8 16.18 -0.27 11.65
CA GLU A 8 16.13 1.16 11.30
C GLU A 8 15.21 1.45 10.09
N VAL A 9 14.43 2.52 10.16
CA VAL A 9 13.45 2.96 9.14
C VAL A 9 14.09 3.21 7.75
N HIS A 10 15.42 3.31 7.69
CA HIS A 10 16.21 3.50 6.46
C HIS A 10 17.14 2.34 6.13
N ALA A 11 16.97 1.18 6.77
CA ALA A 11 17.67 -0.02 6.36
C ALA A 11 17.37 -0.33 4.88
N GLY A 12 18.40 -0.72 4.13
CA GLY A 12 18.25 -1.11 2.74
C GLY A 12 17.25 -2.26 2.59
N VAL A 13 16.58 -2.34 1.43
CA VAL A 13 15.67 -3.45 1.11
C VAL A 13 16.42 -4.78 1.25
N PRO A 14 15.96 -5.75 2.06
CA PRO A 14 16.61 -7.04 2.18
C PRO A 14 16.67 -7.76 0.82
N GLU A 15 17.79 -8.44 0.52
CA GLU A 15 18.02 -9.03 -0.81
C GLU A 15 16.90 -10.00 -1.23
N GLU A 16 16.34 -10.75 -0.29
CA GLU A 16 15.23 -11.69 -0.47
C GLU A 16 13.94 -11.04 -1.01
N PHE A 17 13.78 -9.72 -0.85
CA PHE A 17 12.63 -8.95 -1.34
C PHE A 17 12.96 -8.07 -2.55
N THR A 18 14.10 -8.31 -3.21
CA THR A 18 14.47 -7.53 -4.41
C THR A 18 13.62 -7.90 -5.63
N TYR A 19 13.25 -9.17 -5.78
CA TYR A 19 12.54 -9.67 -6.95
C TYR A 19 11.38 -10.62 -6.62
N GLY A 20 10.50 -10.82 -7.60
CA GLY A 20 9.40 -11.78 -7.50
C GLY A 20 8.16 -11.25 -6.76
N ALA A 21 7.32 -12.19 -6.30
CA ALA A 21 6.07 -11.84 -5.62
C ALA A 21 6.30 -11.22 -4.23
N GLY A 22 7.32 -11.71 -3.50
CA GLY A 22 7.71 -11.20 -2.19
C GLY A 22 8.10 -9.72 -2.23
N ALA A 23 8.79 -9.28 -3.28
CA ALA A 23 9.15 -7.87 -3.49
C ALA A 23 7.93 -6.94 -3.53
N ARG A 24 6.84 -7.37 -4.15
CA ARG A 24 5.61 -6.57 -4.27
C ARG A 24 4.91 -6.43 -2.92
N CYS A 25 4.80 -7.53 -2.18
CA CYS A 25 4.22 -7.54 -0.84
C CYS A 25 5.06 -6.70 0.12
N TYR A 26 6.38 -6.81 0.06
CA TYR A 26 7.30 -6.01 0.86
C TYR A 26 7.17 -4.51 0.55
N ALA A 27 7.09 -4.14 -0.73
CA ALA A 27 6.86 -2.75 -1.13
C ALA A 27 5.53 -2.19 -0.59
N LEU A 28 4.44 -2.95 -0.70
CA LEU A 28 3.13 -2.54 -0.17
C LEU A 28 3.15 -2.40 1.35
N ALA A 29 3.74 -3.36 2.07
CA ALA A 29 3.91 -3.29 3.52
C ALA A 29 4.75 -2.07 3.93
N THR A 30 5.85 -1.80 3.21
CA THR A 30 6.69 -0.62 3.45
C THR A 30 5.91 0.69 3.25
N ILE A 31 5.07 0.78 2.22
CA ILE A 31 4.23 1.98 1.99
C ILE A 31 3.18 2.12 3.10
N ALA A 32 2.59 1.01 3.56
CA ALA A 32 1.63 1.02 4.66
C ALA A 32 2.24 1.55 5.97
N GLU A 33 3.49 1.18 6.26
CA GLU A 33 4.22 1.65 7.45
C GLU A 33 4.72 3.09 7.31
N THR A 34 5.38 3.43 6.20
CA THR A 34 6.06 4.73 6.03
C THR A 34 5.13 5.86 5.59
N ARG A 35 4.02 5.53 4.91
CA ARG A 35 3.07 6.49 4.32
C ARG A 35 1.63 6.01 4.50
N PRO A 36 1.16 5.81 5.74
CA PRO A 36 -0.11 5.15 6.03
C PRO A 36 -1.31 5.85 5.40
N MET A 37 -1.32 7.18 5.39
CA MET A 37 -2.42 7.95 4.79
C MET A 37 -2.55 7.72 3.28
N LEU A 38 -1.43 7.59 2.57
CA LEU A 38 -1.45 7.32 1.12
C LEU A 38 -1.86 5.88 0.83
N PHE A 39 -1.38 4.92 1.63
CA PHE A 39 -1.74 3.52 1.47
C PHE A 39 -3.24 3.29 1.70
N TRP A 40 -3.72 3.64 2.90
CA TRP A 40 -5.11 3.41 3.29
C TRP A 40 -6.07 4.33 2.54
N GLY A 41 -5.68 5.58 2.28
CA GLY A 41 -6.47 6.51 1.48
C GLY A 41 -6.61 6.05 0.03
N GLY A 42 -5.52 5.58 -0.58
CA GLY A 42 -5.55 4.98 -1.92
C GLY A 42 -6.41 3.71 -1.98
N LEU A 43 -6.31 2.85 -0.97
CA LEU A 43 -7.16 1.67 -0.87
C LEU A 43 -8.65 2.03 -0.77
N LEU A 44 -9.00 3.02 0.04
CA LEU A 44 -10.37 3.54 0.14
C LEU A 44 -10.85 4.12 -1.20
N ALA A 45 -9.98 4.85 -1.91
CA ALA A 45 -10.31 5.48 -3.18
C ALA A 45 -10.71 4.47 -4.27
N ILE A 46 -10.15 3.25 -4.26
CA ILE A 46 -10.52 2.18 -5.21
C ILE A 46 -12.02 1.87 -5.16
N VAL A 47 -12.65 1.97 -3.99
CA VAL A 47 -14.09 1.72 -3.82
C VAL A 47 -14.88 3.03 -3.86
N ALA A 48 -14.39 4.08 -3.21
CA ALA A 48 -15.09 5.34 -3.10
C ALA A 48 -15.27 6.04 -4.46
N VAL A 49 -14.25 6.02 -5.33
CA VAL A 49 -14.32 6.71 -6.63
C VAL A 49 -15.37 6.08 -7.54
N PRO A 50 -15.42 4.75 -7.77
CA PRO A 50 -16.49 4.12 -8.53
C PRO A 50 -17.88 4.38 -7.95
N LEU A 51 -18.03 4.33 -6.62
CA LEU A 51 -19.32 4.60 -5.97
C LEU A 51 -19.77 6.05 -6.19
N LEU A 52 -18.88 7.02 -6.00
CA LEU A 52 -19.19 8.43 -6.23
C LEU A 52 -19.52 8.71 -7.70
N ALA A 53 -18.80 8.07 -8.64
CA ALA A 53 -19.11 8.16 -10.06
C ALA A 53 -20.52 7.60 -10.37
N LEU A 54 -20.87 6.45 -9.80
CA LEU A 54 -22.20 5.85 -9.96
C LEU A 54 -23.30 6.74 -9.36
N VAL A 55 -23.11 7.25 -8.15
CA VAL A 55 -24.04 8.18 -7.50
C VAL A 55 -24.24 9.44 -8.35
N LYS A 56 -23.16 9.97 -8.96
CA LYS A 56 -23.23 11.14 -9.84
C LYS A 56 -24.01 10.89 -11.14
N VAL A 57 -23.98 9.67 -11.67
CA VAL A 57 -24.77 9.26 -12.83
C VAL A 57 -26.24 9.07 -12.46
N LEU A 58 -26.54 8.55 -11.27
CA LEU A 58 -27.92 8.30 -10.83
C LEU A 58 -28.67 9.58 -10.40
N HIS A 59 -27.94 10.59 -9.90
CA HIS A 59 -28.52 11.86 -9.43
C HIS A 59 -28.15 13.06 -10.31
N GLY A 60 -27.52 12.83 -11.45
CA GLY A 60 -27.10 13.86 -12.41
C GLY A 60 -27.97 13.85 -13.65
#